data_AF-A0A8J4VEE5-F1
#
_entry.id   AF-A0A8J4VEE5-F1
#
_cell.length_a   1.000
_cell.length_b   1.000
_cell.length_c   1.000
_cell.angle_alpha   90.00
_cell.angle_beta   90.00
_cell.angle_gamma   90.00
#
_symmetry.space_group_name_H-M   'P 1'
#
loop_
_entity.id
_entity.type
_entity.pdbx_description
1 polymer ?
#
loop_
_entity_poly.entity_id
_entity_poly.type
_entity_poly.pdbx_seq_one_letter_code
_entity_poly.pdbx_strand_id
1 'polypeptide(L)'
;MADEKGIIVRFVIGGSANHGDSLDREIDNENRHTNDFLILDGQLEAPEESPKKMKSIFIHAVENWDAVFYAKVNDDVYVNIDIFFVNMPMMM
;
A
#
# COMPACT_ATOMS: atom_id res chain seq x y z
N MET A 1 8.18 -9.27 -12.71
CA MET A 1 7.58 -10.38 -11.92
C MET A 1 6.16 -10.07 -11.43
N ALA A 2 5.92 -9.04 -10.62
CA ALA A 2 4.56 -8.63 -10.20
C ALA A 2 3.87 -7.74 -11.25
N ASP A 3 4.55 -6.68 -11.72
CA ASP A 3 4.03 -5.78 -12.75
C ASP A 3 3.71 -6.48 -14.07
N GLU A 4 4.55 -7.44 -14.48
CA GLU A 4 4.31 -8.28 -15.67
C GLU A 4 3.07 -9.18 -15.55
N LYS A 5 2.60 -9.42 -14.32
CA LYS A 5 1.37 -10.16 -14.01
C LYS A 5 0.19 -9.20 -13.73
N GLY A 6 0.37 -7.89 -13.94
CA GLY A 6 -0.64 -6.87 -13.65
C GLY A 6 -0.88 -6.65 -12.16
N ILE A 7 0.06 -7.03 -11.29
CA ILE A 7 -0.06 -6.87 -9.84
C ILE A 7 0.65 -5.59 -9.43
N ILE A 8 -0.08 -4.69 -8.79
CA ILE A 8 0.46 -3.46 -8.19
C ILE A 8 0.61 -3.69 -6.69
N VAL A 9 1.83 -3.51 -6.18
CA VAL A 9 2.14 -3.57 -4.75
C VAL A 9 2.57 -2.19 -4.29
N ARG A 10 1.99 -1.73 -3.17
CA ARG A 10 2.32 -0.45 -2.54
C ARG A 10 2.47 -0.62 -1.02
N PHE A 11 3.47 0.04 -0.45
CA PHE A 11 3.60 0.20 1.00
C PHE A 11 2.78 1.39 1.45
N VAL A 12 1.81 1.17 2.33
CA VAL A 12 0.93 2.25 2.80
C VAL A 12 1.48 2.88 4.06
N ILE A 13 1.80 4.16 3.97
CA ILE A 13 2.38 4.92 5.08
C ILE A 13 1.59 6.22 5.31
N GLY A 14 1.36 6.58 6.57
CA GLY A 14 0.89 7.89 7.01
C GLY A 14 2.07 8.83 7.27
N GLY A 15 1.79 10.10 7.57
CA GLY A 15 2.82 11.03 8.02
C GLY A 15 3.38 10.67 9.40
N SER A 16 4.62 11.08 9.69
CA SER A 16 5.17 10.99 11.05
C SER A 16 4.30 11.78 12.03
N ALA A 17 4.18 11.28 13.26
CA ALA A 17 3.56 12.01 14.37
C ALA A 17 4.21 13.39 14.60
N ASN A 18 5.47 13.56 14.21
CA ASN A 18 6.16 14.84 14.20
C ASN A 18 6.48 15.25 12.76
N HIS A 19 5.57 16.02 12.15
CA HIS A 19 5.75 16.50 10.78
C HIS A 19 7.09 17.24 10.58
N GLY A 20 7.83 16.82 9.54
CA GLY A 20 9.11 17.42 9.15
C GLY A 20 10.31 16.91 9.95
N ASP A 21 10.17 15.83 10.70
CA ASP A 21 11.28 15.17 11.37
C ASP A 21 12.18 14.38 10.38
N SER A 22 13.15 13.65 10.92
CA SER A 22 14.06 12.85 10.10
C SER A 22 13.37 11.68 9.38
N LEU A 23 12.26 11.16 9.92
CA LEU A 23 11.55 10.01 9.36
C LEU A 23 10.81 10.40 8.08
N ASP A 24 10.13 11.55 8.07
CA ASP A 24 9.49 12.08 6.85
C ASP A 24 10.52 12.24 5.71
N ARG A 25 11.74 12.69 6.04
CA ARG A 25 12.84 12.82 5.07
C ARG A 25 13.37 11.47 4.58
N GLU A 26 13.41 10.46 5.44
CA GLU A 26 13.83 9.11 5.06
C GLU A 26 12.81 8.47 4.12
N ILE A 27 11.52 8.63 4.39
CA ILE A 27 10.43 8.18 3.51
C ILE A 27 10.55 8.85 2.14
N ASP A 28 10.70 10.18 2.11
CA ASP A 28 10.88 10.93 0.85
C ASP A 28 12.10 10.45 0.07
N ASN A 29 13.21 10.18 0.77
CA ASN A 29 14.42 9.69 0.15
C ASN A 29 14.24 8.29 -0.44
N GLU A 30 13.63 7.36 0.29
CA GLU A 30 13.38 6.01 -0.20
C GLU A 30 12.40 6.04 -1.38
N ASN A 31 11.29 6.77 -1.25
CA ASN A 31 10.26 6.88 -2.29
C ASN A 31 10.81 7.41 -3.62
N ARG A 32 11.80 8.31 -3.61
CA ARG A 32 12.47 8.80 -4.83
C ARG A 32 13.20 7.71 -5.61
N HIS A 33 13.60 6.64 -4.95
CA HIS A 33 14.33 5.53 -5.57
C HIS A 33 13.42 4.36 -5.92
N THR A 34 12.42 4.05 -5.07
CA THR A 34 11.57 2.86 -5.21
C THR A 34 10.22 3.17 -5.87
N ASN A 35 9.67 4.36 -5.61
CA ASN A 35 8.34 4.80 -6.05
C ASN A 35 7.24 3.77 -5.75
N ASP A 36 7.31 3.15 -4.57
CA ASP A 36 6.41 2.08 -4.11
C ASP A 36 5.59 2.45 -2.87
N PHE A 37 5.74 3.66 -2.33
CA PHE A 37 4.89 4.14 -1.25
C PHE A 37 3.56 4.71 -1.74
N LEU A 38 2.51 4.43 -0.97
CA LEU A 38 1.26 5.16 -0.94
C LEU A 38 1.24 6.00 0.34
N ILE A 39 1.54 7.28 0.23
CA ILE A 39 1.55 8.23 1.34
C ILE A 39 0.13 8.78 1.53
N LEU A 40 -0.44 8.58 2.72
CA LEU A 40 -1.78 9.04 3.06
C LEU A 40 -1.72 10.43 3.69
N ASP A 41 -2.00 11.46 2.89
CA ASP A 41 -2.02 12.85 3.35
C ASP A 41 -2.99 13.06 4.52
N GLY A 42 -2.49 13.72 5.58
CA GLY A 42 -3.30 14.11 6.73
C GLY A 42 -3.65 12.98 7.71
N GLN A 43 -3.12 11.77 7.52
CA GLN A 43 -3.22 10.68 8.50
C GLN A 43 -1.86 10.42 9.14
N LEU A 44 -1.83 10.35 10.47
CA LEU A 44 -0.60 10.04 11.22
C LEU A 44 -0.42 8.51 11.34
N GLU A 45 0.84 8.06 11.38
CA GLU A 45 1.15 6.71 11.80
C GLU A 45 0.93 6.55 13.30
N ALA A 46 -0.25 6.07 13.67
CA ALA A 46 -0.60 5.76 15.05
C ALA A 46 -1.60 4.58 15.13
N PRO A 47 -1.54 3.74 16.18
CA PRO A 47 -2.47 2.63 16.35
C PRO A 47 -3.94 3.03 16.29
N GLU A 48 -4.30 4.16 16.88
CA GLU A 48 -5.66 4.72 16.90
C GLU A 48 -6.18 5.14 15.52
N GLU A 49 -5.29 5.43 14.57
CA GLU A 49 -5.65 5.81 13.21
C GLU A 49 -5.84 4.58 12.30
N SER A 50 -5.52 3.37 12.75
CA SER A 50 -5.60 2.13 11.95
C SER A 50 -6.95 1.92 11.22
N PRO A 51 -8.13 2.16 11.84
CA PRO A 51 -9.42 2.02 11.15
C PRO A 51 -9.61 3.07 10.05
N LYS A 52 -9.19 4.31 10.30
CA LYS A 52 -9.27 5.39 9.30
C LYS A 52 -8.28 5.14 8.15
N LYS A 53 -7.09 4.63 8.47
CA LYS A 53 -6.08 4.20 7.51
C LYS A 53 -6.63 3.12 6.58
N MET A 54 -7.27 2.10 7.13
CA MET A 54 -7.90 1.03 6.35
C MET A 54 -8.91 1.60 5.33
N LYS A 55 -9.77 2.52 5.78
CA LYS A 55 -10.75 3.17 4.88
C LYS A 55 -10.07 3.94 3.76
N SER A 56 -9.05 4.74 4.08
CA SER A 56 -8.33 5.55 3.09
C SER A 56 -7.60 4.70 2.05
N ILE A 57 -7.01 3.56 2.46
CA ILE A 57 -6.36 2.61 1.54
C ILE A 57 -7.35 2.15 0.46
N PHE A 58 -8.54 1.68 0.86
CA PHE A 58 -9.50 1.16 -0.11
C PHE A 58 -10.12 2.26 -0.98
N ILE A 59 -10.37 3.45 -0.43
CA ILE A 59 -10.84 4.59 -1.25
C ILE A 59 -9.80 4.93 -2.30
N HIS A 60 -8.55 5.15 -1.90
CA HIS A 60 -7.47 5.47 -2.83
C HIS A 60 -7.30 4.37 -3.87
N ALA A 61 -7.38 3.11 -3.45
CA ALA A 61 -7.17 1.99 -4.35
C ALA A 61 -8.24 1.90 -5.45
N VAL A 62 -9.52 2.05 -5.08
CA VAL A 62 -10.64 2.02 -6.04
C VAL A 62 -10.67 3.26 -6.94
N GLU A 63 -10.18 4.41 -6.47
CA GLU A 63 -10.12 5.63 -7.28
C GLU A 63 -8.98 5.62 -8.31
N ASN A 64 -7.89 4.91 -8.04
CA ASN A 64 -6.66 4.99 -8.84
C ASN A 64 -6.36 3.72 -9.66
N TRP A 65 -6.89 2.56 -9.25
CA TRP A 65 -6.64 1.30 -9.93
C TRP A 65 -7.96 0.62 -10.28
N ASP A 66 -8.09 0.17 -11.52
CA ASP A 66 -9.19 -0.70 -11.95
C ASP A 66 -8.75 -2.16 -11.80
N ALA A 67 -8.95 -2.72 -10.60
CA ALA A 67 -8.54 -4.07 -10.26
C ALA A 67 -9.74 -4.96 -9.89
N VAL A 68 -9.64 -6.24 -10.25
CA VAL A 68 -10.65 -7.26 -9.91
C VAL A 68 -10.64 -7.59 -8.40
N PHE A 69 -9.48 -7.41 -7.75
CA PHE A 69 -9.31 -7.67 -6.32
C PHE A 69 -8.37 -6.64 -5.68
N TYR A 70 -8.68 -6.31 -4.43
CA TYR A 70 -7.84 -5.49 -3.56
C TYR A 70 -7.56 -6.27 -2.28
N ALA A 71 -6.31 -6.28 -1.84
CA ALA A 71 -5.91 -6.95 -0.61
C ALA A 71 -5.03 -6.02 0.22
N LYS A 72 -5.26 -6.02 1.53
CA LYS A 72 -4.38 -5.38 2.52
C LYS A 72 -3.78 -6.48 3.38
N VAL A 73 -2.45 -6.51 3.45
CA VAL A 73 -1.68 -7.39 4.33
C VAL A 73 -0.86 -6.56 5.30
N ASN A 74 -0.43 -7.15 6.42
CA ASN A 74 0.56 -6.52 7.30
C ASN A 74 1.97 -6.71 6.74
N ASP A 75 2.87 -5.83 7.13
CA ASP A 75 4.30 -5.82 6.76
C ASP A 75 5.09 -6.99 7.35
N ASP A 76 4.58 -7.62 8.41
CA ASP A 76 5.19 -8.77 9.09
C ASP A 76 4.72 -10.14 8.55
N VAL A 77 4.02 -10.16 7.41
CA VAL A 77 3.46 -11.39 6.81
C VAL A 77 4.13 -11.70 5.47
N TYR A 78 4.54 -12.97 5.31
CA TYR A 78 5.01 -13.48 4.02
C TYR A 78 3.84 -13.85 3.10
N VAL A 79 3.81 -13.30 1.88
CA VAL A 79 2.76 -13.57 0.88
C VAL A 79 3.36 -14.31 -0.32
N ASN A 80 2.78 -15.47 -0.65
CA ASN A 80 3.06 -16.16 -1.90
C ASN A 80 2.07 -15.70 -2.99
N ILE A 81 2.49 -14.73 -3.79
CA ILE A 81 1.68 -14.17 -4.88
C ILE A 81 1.30 -15.22 -5.93
N ASP A 82 2.17 -16.19 -6.22
CA ASP A 82 1.90 -17.18 -7.28
C ASP A 82 0.75 -18.10 -6.90
N ILE A 83 0.70 -18.56 -5.64
CA ILE A 83 -0.38 -19.41 -5.14
C ILE A 83 -1.70 -18.61 -5.03
N PHE A 84 -1.62 -17.33 -4.68
CA PHE A 84 -2.81 -16.49 -4.49
C PHE A 84 -3.64 -16.38 -5.78
N PHE A 85 -3.00 -16.28 -6.95
CA PHE A 85 -3.70 -16.12 -8.23
C PHE A 85 -4.01 -17.43 -8.97
N VAL A 86 -3.39 -18.56 -8.61
CA VAL A 86 -3.66 -19.88 -9.24
C VAL A 86 -5.11 -20.34 -9.06
N ASN A 87 -5.83 -19.84 -8.05
CA ASN A 87 -7.22 -20.21 -7.78
C ASN A 87 -8.25 -19.18 -8.29
N MET A 88 -7.83 -18.17 -9.05
CA MET A 88 -8.75 -17.21 -9.66
C MET A 88 -9.30 -17.76 -10.98
N PRO A 89 -10.63 -17.95 -11.14
CA PRO A 89 -11.19 -18.28 -12.43
C PRO A 89 -10.92 -17.14 -13.40
N MET A 90 -10.21 -17.44 -14.48
CA MET A 90 -9.92 -16.49 -15.56
C MET A 90 -11.26 -16.10 -16.20
N MET A 91 -11.78 -14.91 -15.85
CA MET A 91 -12.91 -14.33 -16.57
C MET A 91 -12.38 -13.85 -17.93
N MET A 92 -12.78 -14.56 -18.99
CA MET A 92 -12.65 -14.13 -20.40
C MET A 92 -13.58 -12.97 -20.71
#